data_AF-A0AAU7A3Y1-F1
#
_entry.id   AF-A0AAU7A3Y1-F1
#
_cell.length_a   1.000
_cell.length_b   1.000
_cell.length_c   1.000
_cell.angle_alpha   90.00
_cell.angle_beta   90.00
_cell.angle_gamma   90.00
#
_symmetry.space_group_name_H-M   'P 1'
#
loop_
_entity.id
_entity.type
_entity.pdbx_description
1 polymer ?
#
loop_
_entity_poly.entity_id
_entity_poly.type
_entity_poly.pdbx_seq_one_letter_code
_entity_poly.pdbx_strand_id
1 'polypeptide(L)'
;MTDRFIRAKTGLDLVDRVLEAQQEEYGFGFAQALDYVPSLTVPVLYAQVKNDVYTFNQKTGQNDIQEIMDATPTEHSIVWIGPDQDTPFGTGQRFDGYQYFNTHPDALLAFLSEQTR
;
A
#
# COMPACT_ATOMS: atom_id res chain seq x y z
N MET A 1 -2.85 -0.57 9.79
CA MET A 1 -1.66 0.01 9.12
C MET A 1 -1.00 1.14 9.92
N THR A 2 -1.70 2.20 10.35
CA THR A 2 -1.12 3.25 11.25
C THR A 2 -0.96 2.77 12.70
N ASP A 3 -1.73 1.75 13.07
CA ASP A 3 -1.84 1.20 14.42
C ASP A 3 -0.53 0.65 15.01
N ARG A 4 0.20 -0.20 14.26
CA ARG A 4 1.49 -0.78 14.73
C ARG A 4 2.55 0.27 15.05
N PHE A 5 2.58 1.38 14.32
CA PHE A 5 3.58 2.44 14.51
C PHE A 5 3.36 3.20 15.82
N ILE A 6 2.14 3.63 16.08
CA ILE A 6 1.81 4.39 17.30
C ILE A 6 1.99 3.49 18.52
N ARG A 7 1.47 2.25 18.48
CA ARG A 7 1.70 1.28 19.56
C ARG A 7 3.19 1.05 19.86
N ALA A 8 4.04 0.99 18.82
CA ALA A 8 5.48 0.80 18.97
C ALA A 8 6.23 2.05 19.50
N LYS A 9 5.75 3.26 19.20
CA LYS A 9 6.43 4.53 19.54
C LYS A 9 5.94 5.18 20.83
N THR A 10 4.65 5.09 21.16
CA THR A 10 4.04 5.86 22.25
C THR A 10 3.66 5.01 23.46
N GLY A 11 3.59 3.68 23.32
CA GLY A 11 3.14 2.77 24.39
C GLY A 11 1.71 3.04 24.87
N LEU A 12 0.97 3.85 24.12
CA LEU A 12 -0.36 4.34 24.42
C LEU A 12 -1.30 3.88 23.33
N ASP A 13 -2.50 3.47 23.76
CA ASP A 13 -3.62 3.14 22.90
C ASP A 13 -4.30 4.40 22.31
N LEU A 14 -3.47 5.33 21.84
CA LEU A 14 -3.90 6.60 21.26
C LEU A 14 -4.56 6.39 19.90
N VAL A 15 -4.24 5.31 19.21
CA VAL A 15 -4.84 5.01 17.89
C VAL A 15 -6.29 4.66 18.06
N ASP A 16 -6.60 3.73 18.95
CA ASP A 16 -7.97 3.26 19.14
C ASP A 16 -8.82 4.42 19.66
N ARG A 17 -8.29 5.25 20.57
CA ARG A 17 -8.98 6.46 21.03
C ARG A 17 -9.20 7.52 19.96
N VAL A 18 -8.23 7.72 19.06
CA VAL A 18 -8.38 8.65 17.92
C VAL A 18 -9.37 8.09 16.91
N LEU A 19 -9.34 6.78 16.66
CA LEU A 19 -10.27 6.10 15.77
C LEU A 19 -11.71 6.18 16.31
N GLU A 20 -11.90 5.89 17.60
CA GLU A 20 -13.18 6.03 18.29
C GLU A 20 -13.69 7.47 18.19
N ALA A 21 -12.87 8.47 18.53
CA ALA A 21 -13.27 9.87 18.44
C ALA A 21 -13.64 10.28 17.00
N GLN A 22 -12.86 9.82 16.01
CA GLN A 22 -13.13 10.11 14.59
C GLN A 22 -14.44 9.46 14.13
N GLN A 23 -14.71 8.22 14.57
CA GLN A 23 -15.96 7.53 14.27
C GLN A 23 -17.16 8.19 14.94
N GLU A 24 -17.03 8.59 16.21
CA GLU A 24 -18.10 9.29 16.94
C GLU A 24 -18.43 10.66 16.34
N GLU A 25 -17.42 11.44 15.96
CA GLU A 25 -17.62 12.80 15.45
C GLU A 25 -18.00 12.85 13.96
N TYR A 26 -17.40 11.98 13.13
CA TYR A 26 -17.53 12.06 11.67
C TYR A 26 -18.18 10.84 11.02
N GLY A 27 -18.39 9.75 11.76
CA GLY A 27 -19.06 8.54 11.25
C GLY A 27 -18.20 7.66 10.34
N PHE A 28 -16.89 7.92 10.23
CA PHE A 28 -15.98 7.10 9.42
C PHE A 28 -14.63 6.87 10.13
N GLY A 29 -14.08 5.66 9.95
CA GLY A 29 -12.77 5.29 10.48
C GLY A 29 -11.64 5.43 9.46
N PHE A 30 -10.52 4.77 9.72
CA PHE A 30 -9.45 4.62 8.73
C PHE A 30 -9.86 3.69 7.58
N ALA A 31 -9.24 3.87 6.41
CA ALA A 31 -9.46 2.98 5.28
C ALA A 31 -9.05 1.54 5.63
N GLN A 32 -9.99 0.60 5.49
CA GLN A 32 -9.77 -0.84 5.73
C GLN A 32 -9.71 -1.57 4.39
N ALA A 33 -8.55 -1.51 3.73
CA ALA A 33 -8.40 -2.07 2.39
C ALA A 33 -8.79 -3.57 2.32
N LEU A 34 -8.41 -4.36 3.33
CA LEU A 34 -8.71 -5.80 3.38
C LEU A 34 -10.20 -6.13 3.44
N ASP A 35 -11.04 -5.24 3.97
CA ASP A 35 -12.49 -5.47 4.03
C ASP A 35 -13.15 -5.34 2.66
N TYR A 36 -12.59 -4.49 1.80
CA TYR A 36 -13.22 -4.10 0.53
C TYR A 36 -12.53 -4.69 -0.70
N VAL A 37 -11.24 -5.02 -0.61
CA VAL A 37 -10.49 -5.64 -1.72
C VAL A 37 -11.14 -6.92 -2.26
N PRO A 38 -11.75 -7.80 -1.43
CA PRO A 38 -12.50 -8.96 -1.93
C PRO A 38 -13.71 -8.61 -2.84
N SER A 39 -14.15 -7.36 -2.88
CA SER A 39 -15.25 -6.90 -3.74
C SER A 39 -14.81 -6.40 -5.12
N LEU A 40 -13.51 -6.37 -5.40
CA LEU A 40 -12.99 -5.89 -6.68
C LEU A 40 -13.41 -6.82 -7.84
N THR A 41 -13.83 -6.22 -8.95
CA THR A 41 -14.35 -6.93 -10.13
C THR A 41 -13.53 -6.67 -11.40
N VAL A 42 -12.45 -5.90 -11.29
CA VAL A 42 -11.57 -5.51 -12.39
C VAL A 42 -10.12 -5.88 -12.08
N PRO A 43 -9.27 -6.07 -13.10
CA PRO A 43 -7.83 -6.26 -12.88
C PRO A 43 -7.19 -5.07 -12.18
N VAL A 44 -6.13 -5.34 -11.42
CA VAL A 44 -5.48 -4.33 -10.55
C VAL A 44 -3.97 -4.28 -10.74
N LEU A 45 -3.43 -3.08 -10.93
CA LEU A 45 -2.01 -2.81 -10.83
C LEU A 45 -1.71 -2.10 -9.50
N TYR A 46 -0.97 -2.76 -8.63
CA TYR A 46 -0.45 -2.17 -7.40
C TYR A 46 0.91 -1.52 -7.63
N ALA A 47 1.25 -0.51 -6.82
CA ALA A 47 2.58 0.07 -6.76
C ALA A 47 2.95 0.36 -5.31
N GLN A 48 4.11 -0.11 -4.87
CA GLN A 48 4.54 0.03 -3.48
C GLN A 48 6.06 0.13 -3.37
N VAL A 49 6.53 1.03 -2.51
CA VAL A 49 7.96 1.08 -2.14
C VAL A 49 8.28 -0.16 -1.30
N LYS A 50 9.19 -1.01 -1.79
CA LYS A 50 9.42 -2.37 -1.27
C LYS A 50 9.77 -2.38 0.21
N ASN A 51 10.72 -1.52 0.58
CA ASN A 51 11.31 -1.41 1.91
C ASN A 51 10.75 -0.21 2.71
N ASP A 52 9.53 0.24 2.38
CA ASP A 52 8.87 1.31 3.13
C ASP A 52 8.77 0.95 4.61
N VAL A 53 9.45 1.72 5.47
CA VAL A 53 9.51 1.47 6.92
C VAL A 53 8.14 1.42 7.61
N TYR A 54 7.12 1.96 6.97
CA TYR A 54 5.76 2.02 7.51
C TYR A 54 4.87 0.86 7.09
N THR A 55 5.17 0.17 5.97
CA THR A 55 4.39 -0.98 5.51
C THR A 55 5.19 -2.27 5.46
N PHE A 56 6.52 -2.21 5.61
CA PHE A 56 7.38 -3.38 5.65
C PHE A 56 7.46 -3.95 7.05
N ASN A 57 6.94 -5.16 7.23
CA ASN A 57 6.99 -5.90 8.47
C ASN A 57 8.31 -6.68 8.58
N GLN A 58 9.27 -6.12 9.31
CA GLN A 58 10.59 -6.74 9.53
C GLN A 58 10.53 -8.14 10.18
N LYS A 59 9.47 -8.46 10.93
CA LYS A 59 9.34 -9.78 11.58
C LYS A 59 8.96 -10.87 10.59
N THR A 60 8.11 -10.57 9.62
CA THR A 60 7.65 -11.54 8.61
C THR A 60 8.43 -11.44 7.31
N GLY A 61 9.21 -10.35 7.12
CA GLY A 61 9.91 -10.08 5.86
C GLY A 61 8.96 -9.70 4.72
N GLN A 62 7.72 -9.32 5.04
CA GLN A 62 6.65 -9.05 4.08
C GLN A 62 6.16 -7.61 4.19
N ASN A 63 5.68 -7.08 3.07
CA ASN A 63 5.04 -5.77 3.00
C ASN A 63 3.53 -5.95 3.14
N ASP A 64 2.84 -5.06 3.88
CA ASP A 64 1.38 -5.13 4.10
C ASP A 64 0.58 -5.23 2.79
N ILE A 65 1.08 -4.68 1.68
CA ILE A 65 0.44 -4.81 0.35
C ILE A 65 0.32 -6.27 -0.11
N GLN A 66 1.18 -7.17 0.36
CA GLN A 66 1.12 -8.58 -0.01
C GLN A 66 -0.13 -9.24 0.57
N GLU A 67 -0.52 -8.90 1.81
CA GLU A 67 -1.77 -9.36 2.40
C GLU A 67 -2.99 -8.86 1.60
N ILE A 68 -2.91 -7.65 1.07
CA ILE A 68 -3.95 -7.07 0.20
C ILE A 68 -4.01 -7.83 -1.13
N MET A 69 -2.86 -8.08 -1.77
CA MET A 69 -2.80 -8.84 -3.02
C MET A 69 -3.35 -10.25 -2.85
N ASP A 70 -2.99 -10.93 -1.76
CA ASP A 70 -3.51 -12.28 -1.46
C ASP A 70 -5.04 -12.31 -1.30
N ALA A 71 -5.63 -11.22 -0.81
CA ALA A 71 -7.09 -11.05 -0.69
C ALA A 71 -7.76 -10.56 -1.98
N THR A 72 -7.00 -10.22 -3.02
CA THR A 72 -7.53 -9.66 -4.27
C THR A 72 -8.04 -10.78 -5.17
N PRO A 73 -9.35 -10.80 -5.52
CA PRO A 73 -9.95 -11.93 -6.23
C PRO A 73 -9.70 -11.90 -7.74
N THR A 74 -9.30 -10.76 -8.28
CA THR A 74 -9.09 -10.54 -9.72
C THR A 74 -7.62 -10.63 -10.09
N GLU A 75 -7.34 -10.71 -11.38
CA GLU A 75 -5.97 -10.62 -11.90
C GLU A 75 -5.29 -9.37 -11.37
N HIS A 76 -4.10 -9.54 -10.80
CA HIS A 76 -3.37 -8.44 -10.22
C HIS A 76 -1.87 -8.60 -10.38
N SER A 77 -1.17 -7.47 -10.40
CA SER A 77 0.29 -7.39 -10.46
C SER A 77 0.79 -6.24 -9.60
N ILE A 78 2.10 -6.19 -9.36
CA ILE A 78 2.72 -5.16 -8.53
C ILE A 78 4.00 -4.62 -9.15
N VAL A 79 4.14 -3.30 -9.10
CA VAL A 79 5.40 -2.60 -9.32
C VAL A 79 6.05 -2.34 -7.97
N TRP A 80 7.18 -3.00 -7.73
CA TRP A 80 8.02 -2.70 -6.57
C TRP A 80 8.93 -1.52 -6.87
N ILE A 81 8.88 -0.51 -6.02
CA ILE A 81 9.66 0.72 -6.16
C ILE A 81 10.80 0.72 -5.14
N GLY A 82 12.00 1.10 -5.58
CA GLY A 82 13.15 1.30 -4.71
C GLY A 82 14.47 1.33 -5.49
N PRO A 83 15.58 1.68 -4.83
CA PRO A 83 16.90 1.75 -5.46
C PRO A 83 17.43 0.37 -5.88
N ASP A 84 17.00 -0.69 -5.22
CA ASP A 84 17.47 -2.07 -5.44
C ASP A 84 16.47 -2.93 -6.23
N GLN A 85 15.58 -2.30 -7.03
CA GLN A 85 14.58 -3.00 -7.86
C GLN A 85 15.01 -3.04 -9.33
N ASP A 86 14.33 -3.84 -10.16
CA ASP A 86 14.67 -4.02 -11.59
C ASP A 86 14.69 -2.70 -12.37
N THR A 87 13.84 -1.74 -11.98
CA THR A 87 13.91 -0.34 -12.40
C THR A 87 14.24 0.53 -11.19
N PRO A 88 15.53 0.79 -10.92
CA PRO A 88 15.96 1.56 -9.76
C PRO A 88 15.34 2.95 -9.72
N PHE A 89 14.75 3.32 -8.59
CA PHE A 89 14.15 4.64 -8.43
C PHE A 89 14.12 5.11 -6.97
N GLY A 90 14.45 6.39 -6.78
CA GLY A 90 14.44 7.04 -5.46
C GLY A 90 15.51 6.52 -4.51
N THR A 91 15.32 6.81 -3.23
CA THR A 91 16.21 6.47 -2.12
C THR A 91 15.62 5.39 -1.21
N GLY A 92 14.46 4.84 -1.58
CA GLY A 92 13.71 3.87 -0.77
C GLY A 92 12.78 4.52 0.25
N GLN A 93 12.65 5.85 0.24
CA GLN A 93 11.66 6.56 1.06
C GLN A 93 10.28 6.50 0.40
N ARG A 94 9.23 6.43 1.22
CA ARG A 94 7.83 6.37 0.77
C ARG A 94 7.49 7.44 -0.28
N PHE A 95 7.87 8.69 -0.01
CA PHE A 95 7.47 9.82 -0.85
C PHE A 95 8.20 9.87 -2.20
N ASP A 96 9.32 9.17 -2.33
CA ASP A 96 9.99 9.06 -3.62
C ASP A 96 9.04 8.41 -4.64
N GLY A 97 8.34 7.34 -4.22
CA GLY A 97 7.45 6.57 -5.10
C GLY A 97 6.35 7.38 -5.79
N TYR A 98 6.00 8.56 -5.29
CA TYR A 98 4.95 9.40 -5.90
C TYR A 98 5.36 9.94 -7.29
N GLN A 99 6.66 9.99 -7.58
CA GLN A 99 7.18 10.44 -8.88
C GLN A 99 7.57 9.29 -9.81
N TYR A 100 7.38 8.03 -9.39
CA TYR A 100 7.86 6.86 -10.13
C TYR A 100 7.31 6.82 -11.57
N PHE A 101 5.99 6.85 -11.74
CA PHE A 101 5.37 6.76 -13.08
C PHE A 101 5.56 8.01 -13.94
N ASN A 102 6.01 9.13 -13.38
CA ASN A 102 6.41 10.30 -14.18
C ASN A 102 7.76 10.07 -14.88
N THR A 103 8.57 9.13 -14.38
CA THR A 103 9.90 8.80 -14.91
C THR A 103 9.91 7.44 -15.61
N HIS A 104 9.15 6.47 -15.08
CA HIS A 104 9.07 5.09 -15.56
C HIS A 104 7.61 4.68 -15.79
N PRO A 105 6.94 5.24 -16.82
CA PRO A 105 5.52 5.02 -17.08
C PRO A 105 5.21 3.65 -17.69
N ASP A 106 6.21 2.92 -18.18
CA ASP A 106 6.07 1.77 -19.07
C ASP A 106 5.13 0.68 -18.52
N ALA A 107 5.30 0.29 -17.25
CA ALA A 107 4.45 -0.73 -16.63
C ALA A 107 2.98 -0.31 -16.52
N LEU A 108 2.72 0.97 -16.21
CA LEU A 108 1.37 1.52 -16.15
C LEU A 108 0.74 1.58 -17.55
N LEU A 109 1.49 2.05 -18.54
CA LEU A 109 1.01 2.13 -19.92
C LEU A 109 0.74 0.75 -20.53
N ALA A 110 1.60 -0.23 -20.23
CA ALA A 110 1.41 -1.61 -20.66
C ALA A 110 0.13 -2.21 -20.06
N PHE A 111 -0.05 -2.10 -18.73
CA PHE A 111 -1.25 -2.54 -18.04
C PHE A 111 -2.51 -1.90 -18.63
N LEU A 112 -2.54 -0.57 -18.80
CA LEU A 112 -3.68 0.11 -19.40
C LEU A 112 -3.95 -0.36 -20.83
N SER A 113 -2.91 -0.58 -21.63
CA SER A 113 -3.04 -1.03 -23.02
C SER A 113 -3.58 -2.46 -23.13
N GLU A 114 -3.34 -3.31 -22.14
CA GLU A 114 -3.89 -4.67 -22.10
C GLU A 114 -5.37 -4.68 -21.72
N GLN A 115 -5.77 -3.81 -20.78
CA GLN A 115 -7.14 -3.77 -20.25
C GLN A 115 -8.11 -2.94 -21.08
N THR A 116 -7.63 -2.18 -22.07
CA THR A 116 -8.46 -1.28 -22.91
C THR A 116 -8.58 -1.71 -24.37
N ARG A 117 -8.12 -2.92 -24.70
CA ARG A 117 -8.34 -3.55 -26.02
C ARG A 117 -9.74 -4.16 -26.11
#